data_AF-A0A176ZGU5-F1
#
_entry.id   AF-A0A176ZGU5-F1
#
_cell.length_a   1.000
_cell.length_b   1.000
_cell.length_c   1.000
_cell.angle_alpha   90.00
_cell.angle_beta   90.00
_cell.angle_gamma   90.00
#
_symmetry.space_group_name_H-M   'P 1'
#
loop_
_entity.id
_entity.type
_entity.pdbx_description
1 polymer ?
#
loop_
_entity_poly.entity_id
_entity_poly.type
_entity_poly.pdbx_seq_one_letter_code
_entity_poly.pdbx_strand_id
1 'polypeptide(L)' 'MNTTRDDAYLRSRIKSGKSGAMPAFGETFSDAQIDQIITYIRQLKPREG' A
#
# COMPACT_ATOMS: atom_id res chain seq x y z
N MET A 1 13.75 2.94 13.17
CA MET A 1 12.72 3.99 12.98
C MET A 1 11.38 3.32 12.72
N ASN A 2 10.49 3.27 13.71
CA ASN A 2 9.09 2.89 13.50
C ASN A 2 8.37 4.04 12.79
N THR A 3 8.63 4.19 11.48
CA THR A 3 7.77 5.04 10.66
C THR A 3 6.47 4.28 10.50
N THR A 4 5.50 4.60 11.34
CA THR A 4 4.11 4.18 11.19
C THR A 4 3.62 4.78 9.88
N ARG A 5 3.86 4.08 8.78
CA ARG A 5 3.22 4.37 7.50
C ARG A 5 1.75 4.12 7.72
N ASP A 6 1.00 5.19 7.88
CA ASP A 6 -0.45 5.20 8.05
C ASP A 6 -1.14 4.77 6.75
N ASP A 7 -2.43 4.43 6.85
CA ASP A 7 -3.18 3.91 5.70
C ASP A 7 -3.27 4.92 4.56
N ALA A 8 -3.34 6.22 4.87
CA ALA A 8 -3.36 7.26 3.84
C ALA A 8 -2.04 7.32 3.07
N TYR A 9 -0.91 7.15 3.75
CA TYR A 9 0.39 7.01 3.09
C TYR A 9 0.42 5.77 2.18
N LEU A 10 0.00 4.60 2.68
CA LEU A 10 -0.04 3.38 1.87
C LEU A 10 -0.94 3.53 0.64
N ARG A 11 -2.10 4.16 0.80
CA ARG A 11 -3.04 4.48 -0.28
C ARG A 11 -2.41 5.35 -1.35
N SER A 12 -1.77 6.45 -0.95
CA SER A 12 -1.06 7.35 -1.88
C SER A 12 0.04 6.62 -2.63
N ARG A 13 0.81 5.76 -1.94
CA ARG A 13 1.87 4.97 -2.58
C ARG A 13 1.33 3.92 -3.55
N ILE A 14 0.20 3.28 -3.28
CA ILE A 14 -0.43 2.34 -4.20
C ILE A 14 -1.03 3.06 -5.40
N LYS A 15 -1.74 4.19 -5.19
CA LYS A 15 -2.36 4.96 -6.28
C LYS A 15 -1.33 5.60 -7.20
N SER A 16 -0.36 6.32 -6.64
CA SER A 16 0.59 7.15 -7.40
C SER A 16 1.93 6.47 -7.64
N GLY A 17 2.21 5.35 -6.99
CA GLY A 17 3.48 4.66 -7.08
C GLY A 17 4.63 5.41 -6.41
N LYS A 18 5.85 5.12 -6.88
CA LYS A 18 7.10 5.84 -6.57
C LYS A 18 7.99 5.73 -7.80
N SER A 19 8.31 6.85 -8.43
CA SER A 19 9.17 6.91 -9.60
C SER A 19 10.46 6.11 -9.40
N GLY A 20 10.75 5.19 -10.33
CA GLY A 20 11.95 4.34 -10.31
C GLY A 20 11.94 3.17 -9.31
N ALA A 21 10.85 2.96 -8.55
CA ALA A 21 10.80 1.88 -7.55
C ALA A 21 9.45 1.14 -7.49
N MET A 22 8.33 1.82 -7.78
CA MET A 22 7.00 1.24 -7.69
C MET A 22 6.09 1.88 -8.76
N PRO A 23 5.44 1.08 -9.63
CA PRO A 23 4.46 1.60 -10.57
C PRO A 23 3.20 2.12 -9.84
N ALA A 24 2.46 3.00 -10.50
CA ALA A 24 1.16 3.47 -10.04
C ALA A 24 0.09 2.41 -10.34
N PHE A 25 -0.73 2.06 -9.35
CA PHE A 25 -1.84 1.11 -9.51
C PHE A 25 -3.22 1.77 -9.43
N GLY A 26 -3.29 3.10 -9.34
CA GLY A 26 -4.55 3.84 -9.23
C GLY A 26 -5.45 3.76 -10.47
N GLU A 27 -4.90 3.39 -11.63
CA GLU A 27 -5.67 3.16 -12.86
C GLU A 27 -6.12 1.69 -13.00
N THR A 28 -5.50 0.77 -12.25
CA THR A 28 -5.79 -0.66 -12.30
C THR A 28 -6.81 -1.09 -11.27
N PHE A 29 -6.79 -0.47 -10.08
CA PHE A 29 -7.68 -0.81 -8.97
C PHE A 29 -8.56 0.38 -8.60
N SER A 30 -9.82 0.09 -8.29
CA SER A 30 -10.73 1.06 -7.68
C SER A 30 -10.30 1.41 -6.24
N ASP A 31 -10.79 2.54 -5.72
CA ASP A 31 -10.49 2.97 -4.35
C ASP A 31 -10.88 1.94 -3.29
N ALA A 32 -11.99 1.22 -3.49
CA ALA A 32 -12.43 0.16 -2.59
C ALA A 32 -11.49 -1.07 -2.63
N GLN A 33 -10.98 -1.43 -3.81
CA GLN A 33 -10.00 -2.52 -3.94
C GLN A 33 -8.66 -2.15 -3.31
N ILE A 34 -8.24 -0.88 -3.41
CA ILE A 34 -7.03 -0.39 -2.75
C ILE A 34 -7.17 -0.48 -1.22
N ASP A 35 -8.33 -0.17 -0.66
CA ASP A 35 -8.59 -0.36 0.78
C ASP A 35 -8.51 -1.82 1.21
N GLN A 36 -9.00 -2.74 0.38
CA GLN A 36 -8.84 -4.17 0.63
C GLN A 36 -7.37 -4.61 0.60
N ILE A 37 -6.57 -4.09 -0.33
CA ILE A 37 -5.13 -4.34 -0.38
C ILE A 37 -4.43 -3.83 0.88
N ILE A 38 -4.76 -2.62 1.34
CA ILE A 38 -4.19 -2.06 2.58
C ILE A 38 -4.55 -2.93 3.77
N THR A 39 -5.82 -3.34 3.87
CA THR A 39 -6.29 -4.25 4.92
C THR A 39 -5.52 -5.56 4.91
N TYR A 40 -5.31 -6.15 3.73
CA TYR A 40 -4.50 -7.35 3.57
C TYR A 40 -3.06 -7.13 4.03
N ILE A 41 -2.40 -6.04 3.62
CA ILE A 41 -1.04 -5.69 4.04
C ILE A 41 -0.93 -5.56 5.57
N ARG A 42 -1.94 -4.99 6.24
CA ARG A 42 -1.97 -4.87 7.71
C ARG A 42 -2.11 -6.20 8.43
N GLN A 43 -2.75 -7.18 7.79
CA GLN A 43 -2.93 -8.52 8.33
C GLN A 43 -1.72 -9.43 8.09
N LEU A 44 -0.78 -9.04 7.23
CA LEU A 44 0.45 -9.78 7.04
C LEU A 44 1.25 -9.77 8.34
N LYS A 45 1.36 -10.95 8.97
CA LYS A 45 2.27 -11.14 10.09
C LYS A 45 3.70 -10.86 9.62
N PRO A 46 4.58 -10.31 10.48
CA PRO A 46 6.01 -10.31 10.19
C PRO A 46 6.39 -11.76 9.88
N ARG A 47 6.91 -12.01 8.68
CA ARG A 47 7.45 -13.32 8.35
C ARG A 47 8.66 -13.51 9.27
N GLU A 48 8.55 -14.38 10.26
CA GLU A 48 9.70 -14.84 11.03
C GLU A 48 10.65 -15.51 10.03
N GLY A 49 11.81 -14.88 9.85
CA GLY A 49 12.87 -15.33 8.96
C GLY A 49 13.76 -16.33 9.66
#